data_AF-A0A0G4FE96-F1
#
_entry.id   AF-A0A0G4FE96-F1
#
_cell.length_a   1.000
_cell.length_b   1.000
_cell.length_c   1.000
_cell.angle_alpha   90.00
_cell.angle_beta   90.00
_cell.angle_gamma   90.00
#
_symmetry.space_group_name_H-M   'P 1'
#
loop_
_entity.id
_entity.type
_entity.pdbx_description
1 polymer ?
#
loop_
_entity_poly.entity_id
_entity_poly.type
_entity_poly.pdbx_seq_one_letter_code
_entity_poly.pdbx_strand_id
1 'polypeptide(L)'
;MQDRIYRKTALLWASDKGHTDIVRLLVDAKANVDMQEKHGMTALMGASVNGHTDIVRLLVDAKANVDVKNDNRNTALLWASDKGHTDIVRLLTDAKAGA
;
A
#
# COMPACT_ATOMS: atom_id res chain seq x y z
N MET A 1 -5.37 25.01 0.58
CA MET A 1 -4.24 24.13 0.15
C MET A 1 -3.73 23.17 1.24
N GLN A 2 -4.21 23.21 2.50
CA GLN A 2 -3.72 22.38 3.61
C GLN A 2 -4.30 20.95 3.67
N ASP A 3 -5.47 20.71 3.09
CA ASP A 3 -6.15 19.39 3.11
C ASP A 3 -5.36 18.28 2.43
N ARG A 4 -4.63 18.65 1.36
CA ARG A 4 -3.84 17.69 0.59
C ARG A 4 -2.67 17.14 1.40
N ILE A 5 -2.06 17.84 2.35
CA ILE A 5 -0.88 17.33 3.06
C ILE A 5 -1.26 16.34 4.19
N TYR A 6 -2.38 16.59 4.89
CA TYR A 6 -2.81 15.73 6.01
C TYR A 6 -3.48 14.43 5.54
N ARG A 7 -4.26 14.46 4.45
CA ARG A 7 -4.77 13.22 3.83
C ARG A 7 -3.63 12.35 3.29
N LYS A 8 -2.51 12.97 2.89
CA LYS A 8 -1.35 12.30 2.27
C LYS A 8 -0.49 11.48 3.23
N THR A 9 -0.60 11.68 4.53
CA THR A 9 0.07 10.85 5.54
C THR A 9 -0.85 9.74 6.07
N ALA A 10 -2.14 10.03 6.27
CA ALA A 10 -3.04 9.14 7.00
C ALA A 10 -3.14 7.73 6.41
N LEU A 11 -3.20 7.58 5.08
CA LEU A 11 -3.35 6.28 4.44
C LEU A 11 -2.09 5.41 4.63
N LEU A 12 -0.89 5.97 4.41
CA LEU A 12 0.36 5.25 4.63
C LEU A 12 0.49 4.77 6.09
N TRP A 13 0.26 5.67 7.06
CA TRP A 13 0.40 5.34 8.47
C TRP A 13 -0.65 4.32 8.93
N ALA A 14 -1.90 4.46 8.49
CA ALA A 14 -2.95 3.48 8.78
C ALA A 14 -2.61 2.11 8.18
N SER A 15 -2.08 2.08 6.94
CA SER A 15 -1.62 0.85 6.29
C SER A 15 -0.41 0.22 6.97
N ASP A 16 0.58 1.00 7.38
CA ASP A 16 1.75 0.54 8.12
C ASP A 16 1.38 -0.05 9.50
N LYS A 17 0.44 0.58 10.20
CA LYS A 17 -0.01 0.18 11.54
C LYS A 17 -1.13 -0.86 11.57
N GLY A 18 -1.62 -1.31 10.42
CA GLY A 18 -2.65 -2.35 10.38
C GLY A 18 -4.07 -1.85 10.72
N HIS A 19 -4.35 -0.56 10.56
CA HIS A 19 -5.64 0.04 10.88
C HIS A 19 -6.63 -0.10 9.72
N THR A 20 -7.08 -1.33 9.46
CA THR A 20 -7.92 -1.70 8.30
C THR A 20 -9.16 -0.82 8.13
N ASP A 21 -9.88 -0.50 9.21
CA ASP A 21 -11.08 0.35 9.13
C ASP A 21 -10.78 1.78 8.70
N ILE A 22 -9.65 2.34 9.16
CA ILE A 22 -9.20 3.67 8.77
C ILE A 22 -8.76 3.67 7.29
N VAL A 23 -8.05 2.63 6.85
CA VAL A 23 -7.68 2.45 5.44
C VAL A 23 -8.94 2.44 4.57
N ARG A 24 -9.95 1.64 4.93
CA ARG A 24 -11.21 1.56 4.18
C ARG A 24 -11.88 2.93 4.08
N LEU A 25 -12.03 3.66 5.19
CA LEU A 25 -12.60 5.01 5.21
C LEU A 25 -11.84 5.98 4.29
N LEU A 26 -10.51 5.94 4.28
CA LEU A 26 -9.69 6.82 3.45
C LEU A 26 -9.80 6.47 1.96
N VAL A 27 -9.82 5.18 1.61
CA VAL A 27 -10.03 4.70 0.24
C VAL A 27 -11.42 5.11 -0.26
N ASP A 28 -12.46 4.91 0.55
CA ASP A 28 -13.84 5.28 0.21
C ASP A 28 -13.97 6.80 -0.02
N ALA A 29 -13.24 7.58 0.77
CA ALA A 29 -13.15 9.02 0.61
C ALA A 29 -12.30 9.46 -0.60
N LYS A 30 -11.81 8.53 -1.43
CA LYS A 30 -10.97 8.77 -2.61
C LYS A 30 -9.59 9.37 -2.27
N ALA A 31 -8.95 8.88 -1.21
CA ALA A 31 -7.53 9.16 -0.99
C ALA A 31 -6.70 8.65 -2.18
N ASN A 32 -5.59 9.33 -2.50
CA ASN A 32 -4.68 8.84 -3.54
C ASN A 32 -3.90 7.64 -2.99
N VAL A 33 -4.23 6.44 -3.47
CA VAL A 33 -3.63 5.18 -3.02
C VAL A 33 -2.16 5.01 -3.44
N ASP A 34 -1.74 5.69 -4.52
CA ASP A 34 -0.38 5.64 -5.07
C ASP A 34 0.50 6.82 -4.59
N MET A 35 0.01 7.58 -3.61
CA MET A 35 0.78 8.65 -2.98
C MET A 35 2.10 8.09 -2.43
N GLN A 36 3.22 8.63 -2.92
CA GLN A 36 4.55 8.37 -2.39
C GLN A 36 4.92 9.43 -1.35
N GLU A 37 5.39 8.97 -0.19
CA GLU A 37 5.89 9.81 0.89
C GLU A 37 7.42 9.81 0.91
N LYS A 38 8.03 10.25 2.02
CA LYS A 38 9.48 10.20 2.23
C LYS A 38 10.06 8.85 1.81
N HIS A 39 11.16 8.92 1.07
CA HIS A 39 11.85 7.76 0.50
C HIS A 39 11.07 6.99 -0.56
N GLY A 40 9.99 7.55 -1.11
CA GLY A 40 9.18 6.95 -2.16
C GLY A 40 8.22 5.86 -1.66
N MET A 41 7.94 5.80 -0.35
CA MET A 41 7.09 4.78 0.27
C MET A 41 5.60 4.99 -0.04
N THR A 42 4.90 3.91 -0.41
CA THR A 42 3.43 3.90 -0.59
C THR A 42 2.73 3.14 0.52
N ALA A 43 1.43 3.37 0.66
CA ALA A 43 0.57 2.63 1.59
C ALA A 43 0.65 1.11 1.36
N LEU A 44 0.71 0.69 0.08
CA LEU A 44 0.85 -0.71 -0.29
C LEU A 44 2.16 -1.31 0.23
N MET A 45 3.29 -0.59 0.11
CA MET A 45 4.58 -1.05 0.66
C MET A 45 4.53 -1.18 2.19
N GLY A 46 3.93 -0.21 2.89
CA GLY A 46 3.77 -0.25 4.36
C GLY A 46 2.94 -1.43 4.83
N ALA A 47 1.82 -1.73 4.15
CA ALA A 47 1.03 -2.92 4.45
C ALA A 47 1.79 -4.22 4.13
N SER A 48 2.49 -4.26 2.99
CA SER A 48 3.23 -5.44 2.54
C SER A 48 4.41 -5.80 3.42
N VAL A 49 5.18 -4.82 3.92
CA VAL A 49 6.33 -5.11 4.80
C VAL A 49 5.86 -5.62 6.18
N ASN A 50 4.73 -5.13 6.68
CA ASN A 50 4.22 -5.49 8.00
C ASN A 50 3.25 -6.69 8.01
N GLY A 51 2.92 -7.26 6.84
CA GLY A 51 2.08 -8.46 6.76
C GLY A 51 0.58 -8.21 6.86
N HIS A 52 0.12 -6.98 6.60
CA HIS A 52 -1.30 -6.62 6.70
C HIS A 52 -2.09 -7.03 5.46
N THR A 53 -2.34 -8.33 5.30
CA THR A 53 -2.94 -8.93 4.09
C THR A 53 -4.26 -8.28 3.67
N ASP A 54 -5.16 -7.96 4.61
CA ASP A 54 -6.46 -7.36 4.26
C ASP A 54 -6.32 -5.92 3.75
N ILE A 55 -5.33 -5.18 4.25
CA ILE A 55 -5.03 -3.84 3.77
C ILE A 55 -4.41 -3.89 2.36
N VAL A 56 -3.52 -4.86 2.11
CA VAL A 56 -2.99 -5.09 0.75
C VAL A 56 -4.13 -5.36 -0.22
N ARG A 57 -5.06 -6.25 0.14
CA ARG A 57 -6.23 -6.56 -0.69
C ARG A 57 -7.07 -5.32 -0.98
N LEU A 58 -7.42 -4.54 0.05
CA LEU A 58 -8.17 -3.29 -0.10
C LEU A 58 -7.49 -2.31 -1.07
N LEU A 59 -6.17 -2.14 -0.96
CA LEU A 59 -5.42 -1.23 -1.83
C LEU A 59 -5.34 -1.74 -3.28
N VAL A 60 -5.16 -3.04 -3.48
CA VAL A 60 -5.18 -3.67 -4.82
C VAL A 60 -6.56 -3.55 -5.46
N ASP A 61 -7.64 -3.79 -4.71
CA ASP A 61 -9.02 -3.63 -5.18
C ASP A 61 -9.31 -2.17 -5.54
N ALA A 62 -8.70 -1.23 -4.81
CA ALA A 62 -8.70 0.21 -5.12
C ALA A 62 -7.77 0.62 -6.26
N LYS A 63 -7.21 -0.34 -7.01
CA LYS A 63 -6.33 -0.15 -8.18
C LYS A 63 -5.01 0.54 -7.87
N ALA A 64 -4.45 0.34 -6.67
CA ALA A 64 -3.10 0.76 -6.37
C ALA A 64 -2.09 0.12 -7.35
N ASN A 65 -1.13 0.90 -7.82
CA ASN A 65 -0.08 0.45 -8.70
C ASN A 65 0.94 -0.40 -7.92
N VAL A 66 0.90 -1.72 -8.16
CA VAL A 66 1.76 -2.70 -7.49
C VAL A 66 3.24 -2.62 -7.89
N ASP A 67 3.55 -1.92 -8.98
CA ASP A 67 4.90 -1.79 -9.55
C ASP A 67 5.62 -0.51 -9.12
N VAL A 68 5.01 0.32 -8.27
CA VAL A 68 5.67 1.52 -7.73
C VAL A 68 6.97 1.13 -7.03
N LYS A 69 8.01 1.89 -7.32
CA LYS A 69 9.35 1.72 -6.74
C LYS A 69 9.64 2.88 -5.80
N ASN A 70 10.14 2.57 -4.63
CA ASN A 70 10.66 3.56 -3.70
C ASN A 70 12.06 4.04 -4.16
N ASP A 71 12.68 4.96 -3.42
CA ASP A 71 13.98 5.55 -3.79
C ASP A 71 15.10 4.51 -3.92
N ASN A 72 14.98 3.39 -3.20
CA ASN A 72 15.90 2.25 -3.23
C ASN A 72 15.55 1.21 -4.32
N ARG A 73 14.58 1.52 -5.19
CA ARG A 73 14.02 0.64 -6.23
C ARG A 73 13.27 -0.59 -5.70
N ASN A 74 12.87 -0.58 -4.43
CA ASN A 74 12.09 -1.66 -3.82
C ASN A 74 10.61 -1.50 -4.15
N THR A 75 9.92 -2.62 -4.40
CA THR A 75 8.47 -2.70 -4.62
C THR A 75 7.77 -3.31 -3.41
N ALA A 76 6.43 -3.23 -3.36
CA ALA A 76 5.63 -3.92 -2.35
C ALA A 76 5.88 -5.44 -2.37
N LEU A 77 6.02 -6.03 -3.56
CA LEU A 77 6.32 -7.45 -3.75
C LEU A 77 7.68 -7.84 -3.14
N LEU A 78 8.70 -6.99 -3.31
CA LEU A 78 10.02 -7.25 -2.73
C LEU A 78 9.97 -7.27 -1.20
N TRP A 79 9.27 -6.30 -0.59
CA TRP A 79 9.11 -6.27 0.87
C TRP A 79 8.33 -7.46 1.42
N ALA A 80 7.24 -7.87 0.76
CA ALA A 80 6.47 -9.04 1.16
C ALA A 80 7.32 -10.32 1.06
N SER A 81 8.13 -10.44 0.01
CA SER A 81 9.03 -11.58 -0.19
C SER A 81 10.15 -11.63 0.85
N ASP A 82 10.79 -10.49 1.15
CA ASP A 82 11.83 -10.37 2.19
C ASP A 82 11.32 -10.80 3.57
N LYS A 83 10.04 -10.53 3.85
CA LYS A 83 9.40 -10.83 5.14
C LYS A 83 8.69 -12.18 5.18
N GLY A 84 8.64 -12.92 4.07
CA GLY A 84 8.00 -14.25 3.99
C GLY A 84 6.47 -14.22 3.97
N HIS A 85 5.84 -13.08 3.66
CA HIS A 85 4.38 -12.92 3.64
C HIS A 85 3.76 -13.53 2.38
N THR A 86 3.67 -14.86 2.35
CA THR A 86 3.32 -15.65 1.16
C THR A 86 1.96 -15.27 0.56
N ASP A 87 0.95 -14.99 1.40
CA ASP A 87 -0.38 -14.58 0.92
C ASP A 87 -0.34 -13.23 0.20
N ILE A 88 0.48 -12.29 0.70
CA ILE A 88 0.67 -10.97 0.08
C ILE A 88 1.44 -11.10 -1.24
N VAL A 89 2.46 -11.96 -1.27
CA VAL A 89 3.19 -12.27 -2.52
C VAL A 89 2.23 -12.76 -3.59
N ARG A 90 1.37 -13.74 -3.27
CA ARG A 90 0.35 -14.26 -4.19
C ARG A 90 -0.62 -13.17 -4.66
N LEU A 91 -1.16 -12.37 -3.73
CA LEU A 91 -2.07 -11.27 -4.09
C LEU A 91 -1.43 -10.29 -5.07
N LEU A 92 -0.18 -9.90 -4.84
CA LEU A 92 0.53 -8.94 -5.69
C LEU A 92 0.91 -9.53 -7.06
N THR A 93 1.27 -10.81 -7.13
CA THR A 93 1.54 -11.48 -8.42
C THR A 93 0.27 -11.65 -9.25
N ASP A 94 -0.85 -11.99 -8.61
CA ASP A 94 -2.14 -12.15 -9.29
C ASP A 94 -2.65 -10.81 -9.81
N ALA A 95 -2.53 -9.74 -9.02
CA ALA A 95 -2.87 -8.38 -9.42
C ALA A 95 -2.08 -7.90 -10.65
N LYS A 96 -0.80 -8.28 -10.75
CA LYS A 96 0.06 -7.93 -11.88
C LYS A 96 -0.28 -8.72 -13.15
N ALA A 97 -0.68 -9.98 -13.01
CA ALA A 97 -1.05 -10.83 -14.15
C ALA A 97 -2.40 -10.43 -14.79
N GLY A 98 -3.28 -9.78 -14.02
CA GLY A 98 -4.59 -9.32 -14.47
C GLY A 98 -4.67 -7.85 -14.93
N ALA A 99 -3.56 -7.12 -14.95
CA ALA A 99 -3.46 -5.70 -15.36
C ALA A 99 -2.97 -5.56 -16.80
#